data_AF-A0A2G5VHA4-F1
#
_entry.id   AF-A0A2G5VHA4-F1
#
_cell.length_a   1.000
_cell.length_b   1.000
_cell.length_c   1.000
_cell.angle_alpha   90.00
_cell.angle_beta   90.00
_cell.angle_gamma   90.00
#
_symmetry.space_group_name_H-M   'P 1'
#
loop_
_entity.id
_entity.type
_entity.pdbx_description
1 polymer ?
#
loop_
_entity_poly.entity_id
_entity_poly.type
_entity_poly.pdbx_seq_one_letter_code
_entity_poly.pdbx_strand_id
1 'polypeptide(L)'
;MDLNGLSYDSLKTVLKHMEANRRFDMARRLPSIRVAEKAAPLHIRRLEFDTDSINVNGMIYRATLFETFPSGARREIEESIDEHGFKVDPNSVVFPGDVRMMDWNEPGAMQQRKMKDVRNLRLQLYVYNSPPWIYDVPFTTKKFEVIKRLSDMFFGNRKAEWKVTTLCPPSGIMRWPLKGMKPKVHQISIHSEFLMDALPLIVDPSSFPMNIVRFSCGALAEDLNHPTVTNAKELRFGHVISRELLLQLRHPKVSVMGEVPAADLNACVNQWMRERRSIGVHYSIRYDEEPKELLEMISSRPEVLKKSERCVELAMGSTAILKISYLEVKVHLSVWFLDMRVCRRQ
;
A
#
# COMPACT_ATOMS: atom_id res chain seq x y z
N MET A 1 24.82 1.51 22.97
CA MET A 1 25.98 1.55 22.06
C MET A 1 26.25 3.01 21.76
N ASP A 2 27.40 3.53 22.18
CA ASP A 2 27.80 4.91 21.90
C ASP A 2 28.37 5.00 20.48
N LEU A 3 27.72 5.79 19.62
CA LEU A 3 28.14 5.98 18.22
C LEU A 3 28.94 7.28 18.02
N ASN A 4 29.10 8.12 19.06
CA ASN A 4 29.76 9.42 18.92
C ASN A 4 31.29 9.32 18.71
N GLY A 5 31.87 8.13 18.88
CA GLY A 5 33.31 7.87 18.64
C GLY A 5 33.64 7.17 17.31
N LEU A 6 32.65 6.85 16.47
CA LEU A 6 32.92 6.22 15.17
C LEU A 6 33.32 7.24 14.12
N SER A 7 34.23 6.84 13.22
CA SER A 7 34.48 7.60 11.99
C SER A 7 33.20 7.72 11.15
N TYR A 8 33.12 8.76 10.31
CA TYR A 8 31.96 8.99 9.44
C TYR A 8 31.63 7.76 8.57
N ASP A 9 32.63 7.12 7.98
CA ASP A 9 32.44 5.96 7.11
C ASP A 9 32.05 4.69 7.87
N SER A 10 32.62 4.49 9.07
CA SER A 10 32.22 3.39 9.96
C SER A 10 30.76 3.56 10.39
N LEU A 11 30.37 4.78 10.78
CA LEU A 11 29.00 5.11 11.16
C LEU A 11 28.02 4.87 10.00
N LYS A 12 28.34 5.33 8.79
CA LYS A 12 27.51 5.11 7.59
C LYS A 12 27.34 3.62 7.29
N THR A 13 28.40 2.83 7.51
CA THR A 13 28.41 1.37 7.34
C THR A 13 27.52 0.67 8.36
N VAL A 14 27.53 1.09 9.63
CA VAL A 14 26.62 0.52 10.64
C VAL A 14 25.17 0.89 10.32
N LEU A 15 24.91 2.15 9.99
CA LEU A 15 23.56 2.67 9.73
C LEU A 15 22.88 1.98 8.53
N LYS A 16 23.63 1.60 7.48
CA LYS A 16 23.05 0.94 6.30
C LYS A 16 22.44 -0.44 6.61
N HIS A 17 22.87 -1.09 7.70
CA HIS A 17 22.38 -2.39 8.15
C HIS A 17 21.38 -2.31 9.30
N MET A 18 21.10 -1.10 9.81
CA MET A 18 20.20 -0.89 10.94
C MET A 18 18.75 -0.78 10.47
N GLU A 19 17.82 -1.33 11.27
CA GLU A 19 16.38 -1.20 11.05
C GLU A 19 15.95 0.28 11.05
N ALA A 20 15.02 0.63 10.15
CA ALA A 20 14.62 2.00 9.84
C ALA A 20 14.20 2.82 11.06
N ASN A 21 13.30 2.29 11.89
CA ASN A 21 12.80 3.01 13.06
C ASN A 21 13.88 3.24 14.12
N ARG A 22 14.79 2.28 14.31
CA ARG A 22 15.94 2.47 15.20
C ARG A 22 16.81 3.63 14.74
N ARG A 23 17.06 3.76 13.43
CA ARG A 23 17.81 4.89 12.88
C ARG A 23 17.12 6.22 13.13
N PHE A 24 15.80 6.27 12.93
CA PHE A 24 15.01 7.47 13.15
C PHE A 24 15.04 7.92 14.61
N ASP A 25 14.86 6.99 15.56
CA ASP A 25 14.95 7.31 16.99
C ASP A 25 16.36 7.75 17.39
N MET A 26 17.41 7.10 16.87
CA MET A 26 18.79 7.51 17.13
C MET A 26 19.09 8.91 16.57
N ALA A 27 18.71 9.20 15.33
CA ALA A 27 18.93 10.51 14.71
C ALA A 27 18.12 11.62 15.40
N ARG A 28 16.97 11.29 15.98
CA ARG A 28 16.19 12.20 16.82
C ARG A 28 16.94 12.54 18.10
N ARG A 29 17.46 11.53 18.82
CA ARG A 29 18.19 11.69 20.10
C ARG A 29 19.60 12.27 19.96
N LEU A 30 20.28 11.97 18.85
CA LEU A 30 21.68 12.34 18.60
C LEU A 30 21.79 13.17 17.32
N PRO A 31 21.79 14.51 17.41
CA PRO A 31 21.90 15.37 16.23
C PRO A 31 23.19 15.15 15.42
N SER A 32 24.29 14.77 16.08
CA SER A 32 25.61 14.51 15.48
C SER A 32 25.58 13.45 14.37
N ILE A 33 24.69 12.46 14.46
CA ILE A 33 24.64 11.35 13.48
C ILE A 33 23.73 11.61 12.28
N ARG A 34 22.93 12.68 12.29
CA ARG A 34 21.91 12.95 11.26
C ARG A 34 22.49 13.01 9.85
N VAL A 35 23.65 13.65 9.69
CA VAL A 35 24.30 13.78 8.39
C VAL A 35 24.71 12.42 7.83
N ALA A 36 25.29 11.55 8.66
CA ALA A 36 25.66 10.19 8.27
C ALA A 36 24.41 9.32 8.00
N GLU A 37 23.36 9.46 8.82
CA GLU A 37 22.09 8.76 8.63
C GLU A 37 21.45 9.08 7.27
N LYS A 38 21.39 10.35 6.88
CA LYS A 38 20.82 10.77 5.60
C LYS A 38 21.67 10.39 4.39
N ALA A 39 22.96 10.15 4.60
CA ALA A 39 23.91 9.68 3.59
C ALA A 39 24.04 8.14 3.54
N ALA A 40 23.42 7.41 4.46
CA ALA A 40 23.42 5.95 4.46
C ALA A 40 22.18 5.39 3.75
N PRO A 41 22.31 4.34 2.91
CA PRO A 41 21.18 3.69 2.27
C PRO A 41 20.13 3.20 3.27
N LEU A 42 18.85 3.22 2.92
CA LEU A 42 17.74 2.81 3.80
C LEU A 42 16.82 1.80 3.13
N HIS A 43 16.35 0.82 3.88
CA HIS A 43 15.40 -0.19 3.41
C HIS A 43 14.19 -0.21 4.33
N ILE A 44 13.00 -0.03 3.76
CA ILE A 44 11.72 -0.13 4.45
C ILE A 44 10.90 -1.24 3.78
N ARG A 45 10.37 -2.17 4.58
CA ARG A 45 9.50 -3.25 4.11
C ARG A 45 8.11 -2.71 3.80
N ARG A 46 7.52 -1.96 4.73
CA ARG A 46 6.20 -1.36 4.54
C ARG A 46 6.22 0.08 5.00
N LEU A 47 5.86 0.99 4.11
CA LEU A 47 5.69 2.41 4.38
C LEU A 47 4.25 2.77 4.05
N GLU A 48 3.50 3.18 5.05
CA GLU A 48 2.09 3.53 4.91
C GLU A 48 1.85 4.92 5.48
N PHE A 49 1.09 5.72 4.75
CA PHE A 49 0.69 7.05 5.15
C PHE A 49 -0.83 7.06 5.33
N ASP A 50 -1.26 7.79 6.34
CA ASP A 50 -2.64 8.18 6.56
C ASP A 50 -2.68 9.70 6.83
N THR A 51 -3.87 10.27 6.94
CA THR A 51 -4.10 11.68 7.22
C THR A 51 -3.40 12.14 8.50
N ASP A 52 -3.40 11.30 9.55
CA ASP A 52 -2.85 11.61 10.87
C ASP A 52 -1.80 10.61 11.36
N SER A 53 -1.28 9.75 10.48
CA SER A 53 -0.22 8.81 10.87
C SER A 53 0.76 8.42 9.75
N ILE A 54 1.95 7.97 10.16
CA ILE A 54 2.92 7.28 9.31
C ILE A 54 3.21 5.93 9.95
N ASN A 55 3.16 4.85 9.18
CA ASN A 55 3.54 3.52 9.60
C ASN A 55 4.81 3.08 8.86
N VAL A 56 5.86 2.78 9.63
CA VAL A 56 7.14 2.28 9.12
C VAL A 56 7.38 0.89 9.70
N ASN A 57 7.35 -0.13 8.84
CA ASN A 57 7.58 -1.53 9.21
C ASN A 57 6.65 -2.07 10.33
N GLY A 58 5.48 -1.48 10.54
CA GLY A 58 4.55 -1.84 11.61
C GLY A 58 4.60 -0.91 12.82
N MET A 59 5.60 -0.03 12.92
CA MET A 59 5.66 1.00 13.95
C MET A 59 4.85 2.22 13.49
N ILE A 60 3.76 2.50 14.19
CA ILE A 60 2.79 3.55 13.82
C ILE A 60 3.09 4.81 14.62
N TYR A 61 3.33 5.92 13.93
CA TYR A 61 3.50 7.26 14.47
C TYR A 61 2.22 8.04 14.17
N ARG A 62 1.32 8.16 15.15
CA ARG A 62 0.00 8.82 15.00
C ARG A 62 -0.07 10.09 15.82
N ALA A 63 -0.47 11.18 15.18
CA ALA A 63 -0.81 12.42 15.85
C ALA A 63 -2.28 12.36 16.29
N THR A 64 -2.55 12.42 17.59
CA THR A 64 -3.89 12.31 18.15
C THR A 64 -4.23 13.52 19.00
N LEU A 65 -5.42 14.07 18.80
CA LEU A 65 -5.94 15.18 19.58
C LEU A 65 -6.89 14.66 20.65
N PHE A 66 -6.69 15.06 21.91
CA PHE A 66 -7.54 14.69 23.03
C PHE A 66 -8.19 15.91 23.67
N GLU A 67 -9.45 15.76 24.07
CA GLU A 67 -10.15 16.66 24.98
C GLU A 67 -10.15 16.07 26.39
N THR A 68 -9.71 16.85 27.38
CA THR A 68 -9.73 16.48 28.80
C THR A 68 -10.90 17.16 29.51
N PHE A 69 -11.77 16.37 30.13
CA PHE A 69 -12.92 16.88 30.88
C PHE A 69 -12.52 17.23 32.32
N PRO A 70 -13.31 18.06 33.03
CA PRO A 70 -13.08 18.36 34.44
C PRO A 70 -13.03 17.12 35.35
N SER A 71 -13.69 16.03 34.95
CA SER A 71 -13.64 14.73 35.64
C SER A 71 -12.31 14.00 35.48
N GLY A 72 -11.37 14.51 34.67
CA GLY A 72 -10.12 13.84 34.30
C GLY A 72 -10.26 12.84 33.14
N ALA A 73 -11.49 12.52 32.72
CA ALA A 73 -11.74 11.68 31.56
C ALA A 73 -11.17 12.32 30.29
N ARG A 74 -10.68 11.49 29.36
CA ARG A 74 -10.16 11.92 28.05
C ARG A 74 -10.97 11.33 26.91
N ARG A 75 -11.16 12.11 25.85
CA ARG A 75 -11.80 11.68 24.60
C ARG A 75 -10.91 12.05 23.43
N GLU A 76 -10.68 11.09 22.53
CA GLU A 76 -10.02 11.34 21.24
C GLU A 76 -10.95 12.15 20.33
N ILE A 77 -10.39 13.16 19.67
CA ILE A 77 -11.06 14.01 18.71
C ILE A 77 -10.61 13.60 17.31
N GLU A 78 -11.57 13.13 16.51
CA GLU A 78 -11.33 12.68 15.15
C GLU A 78 -11.00 13.87 14.23
N GLU A 79 -11.64 15.01 14.43
CA GLU A 79 -11.40 16.20 13.64
C GLU A 79 -10.01 16.80 13.88
N SER A 80 -9.45 17.41 12.83
CA SER A 80 -8.33 18.33 13.01
C SER A 80 -8.87 19.70 13.45
N ILE A 81 -8.48 20.12 14.64
CA ILE A 81 -8.83 21.43 15.21
C ILE A 81 -7.59 22.31 15.23
N ASP A 82 -7.73 23.57 14.84
CA ASP A 82 -6.66 24.56 14.91
C ASP A 82 -6.49 25.16 16.32
N GLU A 83 -5.45 25.97 16.48
CA GLU A 83 -5.11 26.68 17.70
C GLU A 83 -6.20 27.68 18.18
N HIS A 84 -7.19 27.97 17.34
CA HIS A 84 -8.30 28.87 17.63
C HIS A 84 -9.63 28.13 17.92
N GLY A 85 -9.67 26.81 17.73
CA GLY A 85 -10.83 25.96 17.99
C GLY A 85 -11.71 25.70 16.77
N PHE A 86 -11.25 26.00 15.56
CA PHE A 86 -11.97 25.74 14.31
C PHE A 86 -11.58 24.40 13.70
N LYS A 87 -12.55 23.72 13.09
CA LYS A 87 -12.29 22.51 12.30
C LYS A 87 -11.57 22.89 11.01
N VAL A 88 -10.49 22.18 10.72
CA VAL A 88 -9.71 22.35 9.49
C VAL A 88 -9.75 21.05 8.71
N ASP A 89 -10.13 21.15 7.43
CA ASP A 89 -9.99 20.03 6.49
C ASP A 89 -8.49 19.79 6.23
N PRO A 90 -7.96 18.59 6.52
CA PRO A 90 -6.58 18.26 6.18
C PRO A 90 -6.26 18.47 4.68
N ASN A 91 -7.23 18.33 3.78
CA ASN A 91 -7.03 18.45 2.35
C ASN A 91 -7.06 19.90 1.81
N SER A 92 -7.40 20.88 2.65
CA SER A 92 -7.40 22.30 2.25
C SER A 92 -6.03 22.98 2.39
N VAL A 93 -5.11 22.38 3.16
CA VAL A 93 -3.77 22.93 3.40
C VAL A 93 -2.71 22.09 2.70
N VAL A 94 -1.92 22.71 1.82
CA VAL A 94 -0.81 22.06 1.09
C VAL A 94 0.51 22.70 1.51
N PHE A 95 1.44 21.89 2.01
CA PHE A 95 2.80 22.34 2.34
C PHE A 95 3.77 22.10 1.17
N PRO A 96 4.90 22.82 1.12
CA PRO A 96 5.96 22.51 0.16
C PRO A 96 6.40 21.04 0.26
N GLY A 97 6.36 20.35 -0.89
CA GLY A 97 6.68 18.93 -1.02
C GLY A 97 5.48 18.00 -0.95
N ASP A 98 4.33 18.45 -0.46
CA ASP A 98 3.11 17.64 -0.41
C ASP A 98 2.62 17.28 -1.81
N VAL A 99 1.97 16.12 -1.92
CA VAL A 99 1.42 15.61 -3.18
C VAL A 99 -0.05 15.21 -2.98
N ARG A 100 -0.93 15.72 -3.84
CA ARG A 100 -2.36 15.36 -3.84
C ARG A 100 -2.55 14.00 -4.51
N MET A 101 -3.25 13.09 -3.82
CA MET A 101 -3.55 11.72 -4.25
C MET A 101 -5.02 11.51 -4.57
N MET A 102 -5.85 12.55 -4.52
CA MET A 102 -7.25 12.51 -4.93
C MET A 102 -7.66 13.86 -5.51
N ASP A 103 -8.66 13.86 -6.38
CA ASP A 103 -9.29 15.10 -6.81
C ASP A 103 -10.02 15.71 -5.62
N TRP A 104 -9.64 16.93 -5.25
CA TRP A 104 -10.25 17.64 -4.14
C TRP A 104 -11.07 18.79 -4.69
N ASN A 105 -12.38 18.70 -4.50
CA ASN A 105 -13.29 19.81 -4.70
C ASN A 105 -13.38 20.60 -3.40
N GLU A 106 -13.10 21.89 -3.47
CA GLU A 106 -13.21 22.78 -2.32
C GLU A 106 -14.64 22.72 -1.77
N PRO A 107 -14.85 22.32 -0.50
CA PRO A 107 -16.18 22.33 0.09
C PRO A 107 -16.72 23.75 -0.03
N GLY A 108 -17.87 23.92 -0.68
CA GLY A 108 -18.50 25.24 -0.83
C GLY A 108 -18.55 25.97 0.51
N ALA A 109 -18.36 27.29 0.49
CA ALA A 109 -18.13 28.13 1.67
C ALA A 109 -19.13 27.85 2.82
N MET A 110 -18.77 26.94 3.72
CA MET A 110 -19.48 26.72 4.97
C MET A 110 -18.91 27.70 5.99
N GLN A 111 -19.77 28.50 6.61
CA GLN A 111 -19.40 29.31 7.76
C GLN A 111 -18.80 28.41 8.84
N GLN A 112 -17.48 28.46 9.02
CA GLN A 112 -16.78 27.68 10.03
C GLN A 112 -17.22 28.18 11.41
N ARG A 113 -17.98 27.34 12.13
CA ARG A 113 -18.31 27.60 13.53
C ARG A 113 -17.15 27.11 14.40
N LYS A 114 -16.77 27.91 15.40
CA LYS A 114 -15.83 27.48 16.43
C LYS A 114 -16.40 26.23 17.11
N MET A 115 -15.67 25.13 17.02
CA MET A 115 -16.16 23.81 17.38
C MET A 115 -15.84 23.45 18.84
N LYS A 116 -14.69 23.90 19.35
CA LYS A 116 -14.16 23.47 20.66
C LYS A 116 -13.47 24.60 21.43
N ASP A 117 -13.42 24.47 22.75
CA ASP A 117 -12.55 25.26 23.62
C ASP A 117 -11.16 24.60 23.67
N VAL A 118 -10.16 25.34 23.18
CA VAL A 118 -8.78 24.85 23.03
C VAL A 118 -8.07 24.60 24.35
N ARG A 119 -8.53 25.19 25.47
CA ARG A 119 -7.85 25.08 26.78
C ARG A 119 -7.73 23.64 27.28
N ASN A 120 -8.72 22.82 26.95
CA ASN A 120 -8.83 21.41 27.35
C ASN A 120 -8.27 20.45 26.30
N LEU A 121 -7.77 20.98 25.17
CA LEU A 121 -7.22 20.18 24.10
C LEU A 121 -5.73 19.90 24.31
N ARG A 122 -5.31 18.68 24.00
CA ARG A 122 -3.92 18.24 24.03
C ARG A 122 -3.62 17.41 22.78
N LEU A 123 -2.65 17.85 22.00
CA LEU A 123 -2.13 17.09 20.87
C LEU A 123 -0.95 16.25 21.32
N GLN A 124 -0.97 14.97 20.96
CA GLN A 124 0.05 14.02 21.37
C GLN A 124 0.47 13.17 20.17
N LEU A 125 1.76 12.86 20.09
CA LEU A 125 2.30 11.91 19.14
C LEU A 125 2.44 10.56 19.83
N TYR A 126 1.61 9.61 19.40
CA TYR A 126 1.68 8.21 19.80
C TYR A 126 2.61 7.46 18.86
N VAL A 127 3.54 6.72 19.45
CA VAL A 127 4.40 5.80 18.73
C VAL A 127 4.08 4.40 19.21
N TYR A 128 3.24 3.72 18.45
CA TYR A 128 2.77 2.37 18.79
C TYR A 128 3.89 1.35 18.53
N ASN A 129 4.49 0.94 19.64
CA ASN A 129 5.20 -0.32 19.84
C ASN A 129 4.72 -0.92 21.17
N SER A 130 5.17 -2.12 21.55
CA SER A 130 4.79 -2.72 22.84
C SER A 130 5.90 -2.49 23.87
N PRO A 131 5.76 -1.59 24.88
CA PRO A 131 4.67 -0.63 25.15
C PRO A 131 4.82 0.72 24.43
N PRO A 132 3.73 1.47 24.17
CA PRO A 132 3.76 2.66 23.30
C PRO A 132 4.43 3.87 23.96
N TRP A 133 5.12 4.68 23.14
CA TRP A 133 5.70 5.96 23.59
C TRP A 133 4.74 7.11 23.28
N ILE A 134 4.62 8.04 24.22
CA ILE A 134 3.76 9.23 24.08
C ILE A 134 4.66 10.45 24.20
N TYR A 135 4.55 11.34 23.21
CA TYR A 135 5.24 12.63 23.21
C TYR A 135 4.19 13.74 23.20
N ASP A 136 4.24 14.65 24.18
CA ASP A 136 3.41 15.84 24.16
C ASP A 136 3.88 16.78 23.04
N VAL A 137 2.93 17.23 22.23
CA VAL A 137 3.18 18.16 21.13
C VAL A 137 2.50 19.48 21.49
N PRO A 138 3.19 20.62 21.39
CA PRO A 138 2.56 21.92 21.60
C PRO A 138 1.30 22.06 20.74
N PHE A 139 0.17 22.46 21.34
CA PHE A 139 -1.10 22.68 20.64
C PHE A 139 -1.12 24.02 19.88
N THR A 140 -0.05 24.28 19.13
CA THR A 140 0.06 25.36 18.14
C THR A 140 0.04 24.79 16.72
N THR A 141 -0.26 23.50 16.57
CA THR A 141 -0.12 22.74 15.33
C THR A 141 -1.29 21.78 15.15
N LYS A 142 -1.57 21.42 13.90
CA LYS A 142 -2.68 20.52 13.51
C LYS A 142 -2.15 19.09 13.35
N LYS A 143 -3.00 18.06 13.47
CA LYS A 143 -2.60 16.63 13.39
C LYS A 143 -1.72 16.34 12.16
N PHE A 144 -2.17 16.75 10.99
CA PHE A 144 -1.49 16.53 9.72
C PHE A 144 -0.16 17.32 9.57
N GLU A 145 0.03 18.40 10.33
CA GLU A 145 1.26 19.18 10.33
C GLU A 145 2.37 18.48 11.15
N VAL A 146 1.98 17.76 12.21
CA VAL A 146 2.88 16.83 12.92
C VAL A 146 3.37 15.74 11.97
N ILE A 147 2.46 15.18 11.15
CA ILE A 147 2.81 14.17 10.15
C ILE A 147 3.75 14.73 9.08
N LYS A 148 3.53 15.97 8.63
CA LYS A 148 4.48 16.66 7.73
C LYS A 148 5.88 16.77 8.34
N ARG A 149 5.99 17.21 9.60
CA ARG A 149 7.27 17.33 10.31
C ARG A 149 7.96 15.97 10.47
N LEU A 150 7.22 14.91 10.77
CA LEU A 150 7.75 13.55 10.86
C LEU A 150 8.28 13.06 9.51
N SER A 151 7.52 13.29 8.43
CA SER A 151 7.93 12.93 7.07
C SER A 151 9.22 13.64 6.65
N ASP A 152 9.33 14.95 6.91
CA ASP A 152 10.55 15.73 6.69
C ASP A 152 11.73 15.19 7.53
N MET A 153 11.48 14.87 8.80
CA MET A 153 12.50 14.32 9.69
C MET A 153 12.99 12.93 9.23
N PHE A 154 12.10 12.04 8.79
CA PHE A 154 12.46 10.67 8.39
C PHE A 154 13.05 10.60 6.99
N PHE A 155 12.42 11.26 6.02
CA PHE A 155 12.67 11.06 4.60
C PHE A 155 13.27 12.28 3.90
N GLY A 156 13.12 13.48 4.49
CA GLY A 156 13.71 14.70 3.95
C GLY A 156 15.24 14.68 3.92
N ASN A 157 15.80 15.37 2.93
CA ASN A 157 17.24 15.58 2.73
C ASN A 157 18.09 14.31 2.62
N ARG A 158 17.48 13.15 2.31
CA ARG A 158 18.23 11.93 2.03
C ARG A 158 19.02 12.08 0.74
N LYS A 159 20.32 11.75 0.81
CA LYS A 159 21.28 11.83 -0.31
C LYS A 159 21.71 10.47 -0.85
N ALA A 160 21.28 9.40 -0.18
CA ALA A 160 21.57 8.03 -0.58
C ALA A 160 20.30 7.32 -1.01
N GLU A 161 20.48 6.29 -1.84
CA GLU A 161 19.41 5.42 -2.27
C GLU A 161 18.63 4.84 -1.09
N TRP A 162 17.31 4.79 -1.23
CA TRP A 162 16.49 4.07 -0.28
C TRP A 162 15.37 3.34 -1.01
N LYS A 163 14.99 2.19 -0.44
CA LYS A 163 14.05 1.25 -1.04
C LYS A 163 12.84 1.07 -0.14
N VAL A 164 11.68 0.98 -0.75
CA VAL A 164 10.42 0.65 -0.09
C VAL A 164 9.84 -0.59 -0.78
N THR A 165 9.64 -1.67 -0.03
CA THR A 165 9.07 -2.89 -0.63
C THR A 165 7.59 -2.68 -0.94
N THR A 166 6.81 -2.19 0.03
CA THR A 166 5.39 -1.84 -0.14
C THR A 166 5.16 -0.40 0.30
N LEU A 167 4.69 0.44 -0.63
CA LEU A 167 4.22 1.77 -0.34
C LEU A 167 2.67 1.77 -0.31
N CYS A 168 2.09 2.28 0.76
CA CYS A 168 0.66 2.55 0.88
C CYS A 168 0.47 4.07 0.98
N PRO A 169 0.04 4.75 -0.10
CA PRO A 169 -0.25 6.19 -0.05
C PRO A 169 -1.52 6.44 0.78
N PRO A 170 -1.70 7.66 1.32
CA PRO A 170 -2.93 8.00 2.03
C PRO A 170 -4.05 8.31 1.03
N SER A 171 -5.30 8.34 1.51
CA SER A 171 -6.33 9.13 0.86
C SER A 171 -6.02 10.63 1.04
N GLY A 172 -6.29 11.46 0.03
CA GLY A 172 -6.08 12.90 0.15
C GLY A 172 -4.64 13.35 -0.11
N ILE A 173 -4.03 14.08 0.83
CA ILE A 173 -2.69 14.65 0.68
C ILE A 173 -1.63 13.75 1.31
N MET A 174 -0.65 13.33 0.51
CA MET A 174 0.58 12.76 1.03
C MET A 174 1.50 13.85 1.57
N ARG A 175 1.70 13.84 2.88
CA ARG A 175 2.64 14.73 3.58
C ARG A 175 4.06 14.29 3.27
N TRP A 176 4.67 14.90 2.26
CA TRP A 176 5.89 14.39 1.64
C TRP A 176 7.03 15.42 1.74
N PRO A 177 8.30 15.01 1.85
CA PRO A 177 9.40 15.94 1.95
C PRO A 177 9.64 16.72 0.65
N LEU A 178 9.95 18.01 0.79
CA LEU A 178 10.27 18.88 -0.35
C LEU A 178 11.59 18.50 -1.03
N LYS A 179 12.59 18.07 -0.24
CA LYS A 179 13.95 17.81 -0.70
C LYS A 179 14.38 16.40 -0.34
N GLY A 180 15.17 15.79 -1.21
CA GLY A 180 15.76 14.47 -1.02
C GLY A 180 15.50 13.56 -2.22
N MET A 181 16.17 12.42 -2.25
CA MET A 181 15.93 11.40 -3.26
C MET A 181 14.57 10.72 -3.04
N LYS A 182 13.87 10.39 -4.13
CA LYS A 182 12.67 9.55 -4.09
C LYS A 182 13.05 8.09 -3.84
N PRO A 183 12.21 7.30 -3.14
CA PRO A 183 12.47 5.88 -2.90
C PRO A 183 12.28 5.07 -4.18
N LYS A 184 13.08 4.00 -4.32
CA LYS A 184 12.79 2.92 -5.25
C LYS A 184 11.72 2.01 -4.66
N VAL A 185 10.57 1.91 -5.31
CA VAL A 185 9.38 1.21 -4.80
C VAL A 185 9.19 -0.11 -5.55
N HIS A 186 9.02 -1.21 -4.83
CA HIS A 186 8.78 -2.52 -5.45
C HIS A 186 7.30 -2.74 -5.78
N GLN A 187 6.40 -2.41 -4.86
CA GLN A 187 4.95 -2.46 -5.08
C GLN A 187 4.24 -1.27 -4.43
N ILE A 188 3.12 -0.89 -5.03
CA ILE A 188 2.13 0.04 -4.46
C ILE A 188 0.92 -0.77 -3.97
N SER A 189 0.38 -0.44 -2.80
CA SER A 189 -0.86 -1.01 -2.27
C SER A 189 -1.88 0.09 -2.03
N ILE A 190 -2.96 0.04 -2.77
CA ILE A 190 -4.02 1.05 -2.83
C ILE A 190 -5.17 0.58 -1.94
N HIS A 191 -5.54 1.41 -0.96
CA HIS A 191 -6.56 1.10 0.04
C HIS A 191 -7.80 1.99 -0.07
N SER A 192 -7.76 3.01 -0.94
CA SER A 192 -8.80 4.01 -1.18
C SER A 192 -8.64 4.57 -2.59
N GLU A 193 -9.53 5.47 -3.00
CA GLU A 193 -9.35 6.30 -4.20
C GLU A 193 -7.95 6.92 -4.23
N PHE A 194 -7.34 6.88 -5.42
CA PHE A 194 -5.93 7.21 -5.62
C PHE A 194 -5.66 7.70 -7.04
N LEU A 195 -5.13 8.92 -7.16
CA LEU A 195 -4.62 9.50 -8.40
C LEU A 195 -3.29 8.86 -8.77
N MET A 196 -3.35 7.88 -9.67
CA MET A 196 -2.17 7.14 -10.14
C MET A 196 -1.11 8.03 -10.80
N ASP A 197 -1.51 9.12 -11.46
CA ASP A 197 -0.61 10.10 -12.08
C ASP A 197 0.27 10.85 -11.07
N ALA A 198 -0.06 10.80 -9.78
CA ALA A 198 0.77 11.38 -8.72
C ALA A 198 1.98 10.51 -8.35
N LEU A 199 2.02 9.22 -8.72
CA LEU A 199 3.11 8.31 -8.33
C LEU A 199 4.51 8.77 -8.77
N PRO A 200 4.74 9.29 -10.00
CA PRO A 200 6.05 9.80 -10.40
C PRO A 200 6.55 10.95 -9.52
N LEU A 201 5.68 11.64 -8.78
CA LEU A 201 6.07 12.71 -7.86
C LEU A 201 6.71 12.18 -6.56
N ILE A 202 6.36 10.96 -6.16
CA ILE A 202 6.79 10.38 -4.87
C ILE A 202 7.66 9.13 -5.02
N VAL A 203 7.79 8.57 -6.23
CA VAL A 203 8.55 7.35 -6.52
C VAL A 203 9.72 7.65 -7.46
N ASP A 204 10.85 6.98 -7.25
CA ASP A 204 11.98 7.04 -8.16
C ASP A 204 11.62 6.45 -9.55
N PRO A 205 11.95 7.11 -10.67
CA PRO A 205 11.60 6.64 -12.02
C PRO A 205 12.06 5.21 -12.34
N SER A 206 13.15 4.72 -11.73
CA SER A 206 13.62 3.34 -11.92
C SER A 206 12.69 2.27 -11.35
N SER A 207 11.64 2.67 -10.61
CA SER A 207 10.60 1.77 -10.11
C SER A 207 9.57 1.39 -11.18
N PHE A 208 9.57 2.07 -12.33
CA PHE A 208 8.62 1.83 -13.42
C PHE A 208 9.26 0.99 -14.54
N PRO A 209 8.52 0.02 -15.13
CA PRO A 209 7.20 -0.43 -14.71
C PRO A 209 7.22 -1.11 -13.34
N MET A 210 6.18 -0.84 -12.53
CA MET A 210 6.05 -1.36 -11.17
C MET A 210 6.01 -2.89 -11.19
N ASN A 211 6.64 -3.55 -10.20
CA ASN A 211 6.56 -5.02 -10.16
C ASN A 211 5.16 -5.49 -9.81
N ILE A 212 4.52 -4.86 -8.82
CA ILE A 212 3.17 -5.21 -8.40
C ILE A 212 2.36 -3.93 -8.15
N VAL A 213 1.17 -3.86 -8.73
CA VAL A 213 0.13 -2.93 -8.28
C VAL A 213 -0.93 -3.73 -7.56
N ARG A 214 -1.13 -3.41 -6.28
CA ARG A 214 -2.10 -4.10 -5.42
C ARG A 214 -3.30 -3.22 -5.14
N PHE A 215 -4.49 -3.72 -5.42
CA PHE A 215 -5.76 -3.14 -4.99
C PHE A 215 -6.23 -3.88 -3.74
N SER A 216 -6.19 -3.20 -2.60
CA SER A 216 -6.72 -3.68 -1.32
C SER A 216 -8.12 -3.14 -1.04
N CYS A 217 -8.68 -2.35 -1.95
CA CYS A 217 -10.10 -1.99 -2.04
C CYS A 217 -10.62 -2.42 -3.42
N GLY A 218 -11.92 -2.20 -3.70
CA GLY A 218 -12.45 -2.34 -5.06
C GLY A 218 -11.67 -1.44 -6.03
N ALA A 219 -11.46 -1.92 -7.26
CA ALA A 219 -10.87 -1.14 -8.35
C ALA A 219 -11.97 -0.70 -9.31
N LEU A 220 -11.95 0.56 -9.75
CA LEU A 220 -12.84 1.03 -10.80
C LEU A 220 -12.31 0.55 -12.16
N ALA A 221 -13.21 0.44 -13.15
CA ALA A 221 -12.82 0.02 -14.50
C ALA A 221 -11.82 0.99 -15.14
N GLU A 222 -11.89 2.28 -14.80
CA GLU A 222 -10.95 3.30 -15.26
C GLU A 222 -9.53 3.11 -14.69
N ASP A 223 -9.42 2.71 -13.42
CA ASP A 223 -8.13 2.43 -12.77
C ASP A 223 -7.37 1.34 -13.54
N LEU A 224 -8.09 0.32 -14.01
CA LEU A 224 -7.50 -0.81 -14.74
C LEU A 224 -6.86 -0.42 -16.08
N ASN A 225 -7.29 0.70 -16.66
CA ASN A 225 -6.77 1.19 -17.94
C ASN A 225 -5.56 2.11 -17.77
N HIS A 226 -5.24 2.52 -16.54
CA HIS A 226 -4.14 3.43 -16.28
C HIS A 226 -2.77 2.83 -16.71
N PRO A 227 -1.85 3.60 -17.33
CA PRO A 227 -0.55 3.10 -17.80
C PRO A 227 0.29 2.40 -16.71
N THR A 228 0.28 2.90 -15.48
CA THR A 228 0.97 2.26 -14.35
C THR A 228 0.43 0.87 -14.04
N VAL A 229 -0.88 0.65 -14.24
CA VAL A 229 -1.57 -0.61 -13.97
C VAL A 229 -1.37 -1.57 -15.12
N THR A 230 -1.59 -1.11 -16.36
CA THR A 230 -1.44 -1.94 -17.56
C THR A 230 -0.01 -2.39 -17.83
N ASN A 231 1.00 -1.58 -17.47
CA ASN A 231 2.41 -1.93 -17.64
C ASN A 231 3.01 -2.64 -16.43
N ALA A 232 2.28 -2.78 -15.32
CA ALA A 232 2.80 -3.48 -14.13
C ALA A 232 3.16 -4.93 -14.49
N LYS A 233 4.12 -5.53 -13.77
CA LYS A 233 4.45 -6.95 -14.02
C LYS A 233 3.37 -7.90 -13.50
N GLU A 234 2.60 -7.47 -12.49
CA GLU A 234 1.52 -8.24 -11.89
C GLU A 234 0.49 -7.30 -11.25
N LEU A 235 -0.80 -7.61 -11.45
CA LEU A 235 -1.88 -7.01 -10.69
C LEU A 235 -2.31 -7.94 -9.56
N ARG A 236 -2.50 -7.37 -8.37
CA ARG A 236 -2.92 -8.14 -7.20
C ARG A 236 -4.17 -7.55 -6.56
N PHE A 237 -5.17 -8.38 -6.34
CA PHE A 237 -6.36 -8.00 -5.58
C PHE A 237 -6.27 -8.60 -4.19
N GLY A 238 -6.37 -7.76 -3.16
CA GLY A 238 -6.28 -8.15 -1.76
C GLY A 238 -7.52 -8.87 -1.23
N HIS A 239 -8.65 -8.76 -1.94
CA HIS A 239 -9.95 -9.29 -1.59
C HIS A 239 -10.60 -9.99 -2.78
N VAL A 240 -11.80 -10.53 -2.55
CA VAL A 240 -12.67 -11.07 -3.59
C VAL A 240 -12.96 -9.99 -4.64
N ILE A 241 -12.98 -10.40 -5.90
CA ILE A 241 -13.37 -9.54 -7.02
C ILE A 241 -14.74 -9.96 -7.54
N SER A 242 -15.55 -9.01 -8.00
CA SER A 242 -16.84 -9.32 -8.59
C SER A 242 -16.68 -10.04 -9.93
N ARG A 243 -17.74 -10.74 -10.35
CA ARG A 243 -17.79 -11.39 -11.67
C ARG A 243 -17.56 -10.37 -12.79
N GLU A 244 -18.16 -9.19 -12.71
CA GLU A 244 -18.05 -8.14 -13.73
C GLU A 244 -16.60 -7.70 -13.89
N LEU A 245 -15.91 -7.43 -12.77
CA LEU A 245 -14.50 -7.05 -12.79
C LEU A 245 -13.63 -8.17 -13.36
N LEU A 246 -13.83 -9.42 -12.90
CA LEU A 246 -13.09 -10.59 -13.37
C LEU A 246 -13.15 -10.74 -14.90
N LEU A 247 -14.33 -10.54 -15.49
CA LEU A 247 -14.56 -10.64 -16.94
C LEU A 247 -13.98 -9.45 -17.73
N GLN A 248 -13.84 -8.28 -17.09
CA GLN A 248 -13.24 -7.08 -17.69
C GLN A 248 -11.71 -7.08 -17.65
N LEU A 249 -11.08 -7.80 -16.71
CA LEU A 249 -9.62 -7.79 -16.55
C LEU A 249 -8.91 -8.21 -17.84
N ARG A 250 -7.98 -7.36 -18.33
CA ARG A 250 -7.16 -7.64 -19.52
C ARG A 250 -5.68 -7.89 -19.21
N HIS A 251 -5.24 -7.61 -18.00
CA HIS A 251 -3.85 -7.73 -17.60
C HIS A 251 -3.35 -9.20 -17.71
N PRO A 252 -2.15 -9.45 -18.26
CA PRO A 252 -1.69 -10.81 -18.51
C PRO A 252 -1.40 -11.61 -17.24
N LYS A 253 -1.07 -10.95 -16.13
CA LYS A 253 -0.75 -11.62 -14.86
C LYS A 253 -1.56 -11.05 -13.70
N VAL A 254 -2.46 -11.84 -13.14
CA VAL A 254 -3.36 -11.42 -12.07
C VAL A 254 -3.29 -12.39 -10.90
N SER A 255 -3.24 -11.86 -9.68
CA SER A 255 -3.30 -12.62 -8.43
C SER A 255 -4.47 -12.12 -7.58
N VAL A 256 -5.38 -12.99 -7.17
CA VAL A 256 -6.52 -12.66 -6.29
C VAL A 256 -6.33 -13.36 -4.96
N MET A 257 -6.31 -12.59 -3.87
CA MET A 257 -6.06 -13.10 -2.52
C MET A 257 -7.36 -13.42 -1.76
N GLY A 258 -8.52 -13.26 -2.39
CA GLY A 258 -9.82 -13.69 -1.88
C GLY A 258 -10.44 -14.75 -2.80
N GLU A 259 -11.31 -15.57 -2.22
CA GLU A 259 -11.96 -16.67 -2.92
C GLU A 259 -12.91 -16.17 -4.00
N VAL A 260 -12.88 -16.81 -5.17
CA VAL A 260 -13.81 -16.50 -6.27
C VAL A 260 -14.73 -17.72 -6.45
N PRO A 261 -16.06 -17.54 -6.53
CA PRO A 261 -16.97 -18.66 -6.77
C PRO A 261 -16.60 -19.44 -8.05
N ALA A 262 -16.69 -20.77 -8.01
CA ALA A 262 -16.37 -21.62 -9.15
C ALA A 262 -17.24 -21.27 -10.39
N ALA A 263 -18.49 -20.86 -10.19
CA ALA A 263 -19.37 -20.39 -11.25
C ALA A 263 -18.85 -19.14 -11.99
N ASP A 264 -18.23 -18.20 -11.27
CA ASP A 264 -17.68 -16.98 -11.84
C ASP A 264 -16.37 -17.26 -12.58
N LEU A 265 -15.51 -18.11 -12.03
CA LEU A 265 -14.33 -18.60 -12.74
C LEU A 265 -14.73 -19.39 -14.00
N ASN A 266 -15.78 -20.20 -13.94
CA ASN A 266 -16.29 -20.93 -15.11
C ASN A 266 -16.80 -19.99 -16.21
N ALA A 267 -17.44 -18.87 -15.84
CA ALA A 267 -17.79 -17.81 -16.78
C ALA A 267 -16.54 -17.16 -17.41
N CYS A 268 -15.50 -16.93 -16.61
CA CYS A 268 -14.21 -16.42 -17.08
C CYS A 268 -13.53 -17.41 -18.06
N VAL A 269 -13.54 -18.71 -17.76
CA VAL A 269 -13.08 -19.77 -18.67
C VAL A 269 -13.83 -19.72 -19.99
N ASN A 270 -15.16 -19.63 -19.97
CA ASN A 270 -15.97 -19.54 -21.20
C ASN A 270 -15.58 -18.33 -22.06
N GLN A 271 -15.40 -17.18 -21.43
CA GLN A 271 -14.95 -15.98 -22.12
C GLN A 271 -13.56 -16.18 -22.73
N TRP A 272 -12.61 -16.75 -21.98
CA TRP A 272 -11.24 -16.96 -22.45
C TRP A 272 -11.18 -17.91 -23.64
N MET A 273 -11.98 -18.98 -23.61
CA MET A 273 -12.08 -19.95 -24.71
C MET A 273 -12.67 -19.31 -25.97
N ARG A 274 -13.73 -18.48 -25.81
CA ARG A 274 -14.35 -17.74 -26.92
C ARG A 274 -13.39 -16.71 -27.53
N GLU A 275 -12.67 -15.97 -26.70
CA GLU A 275 -11.78 -14.88 -27.13
C GLU A 275 -10.38 -15.35 -27.55
N ARG A 276 -10.04 -16.62 -27.31
CA ARG A 276 -8.71 -17.20 -27.55
C ARG A 276 -7.61 -16.34 -26.93
N ARG A 277 -7.64 -16.22 -25.61
CA ARG A 277 -6.65 -15.46 -24.84
C ARG A 277 -5.22 -15.78 -25.27
N SER A 278 -4.36 -14.78 -25.19
CA SER A 278 -2.96 -14.89 -25.56
C SER A 278 -2.19 -15.87 -24.65
N ILE A 279 -1.20 -16.54 -25.24
CA ILE A 279 -0.25 -17.37 -24.50
C ILE A 279 0.51 -16.51 -23.49
N GLY A 280 0.69 -17.04 -22.28
CA GLY A 280 1.36 -16.35 -21.17
C GLY A 280 0.40 -15.68 -20.18
N VAL A 281 -0.90 -15.58 -20.50
CA VAL A 281 -1.91 -15.12 -19.54
C VAL A 281 -1.97 -16.11 -18.36
N HIS A 282 -1.89 -15.60 -17.14
CA HIS A 282 -1.85 -16.38 -15.89
C HIS A 282 -2.61 -15.68 -14.78
N TYR A 283 -3.69 -16.32 -14.31
CA TYR A 283 -4.48 -15.88 -13.16
C TYR A 283 -4.28 -16.87 -12.02
N SER A 284 -3.97 -16.37 -10.82
CA SER A 284 -3.78 -17.15 -9.60
C SER A 284 -4.81 -16.69 -8.56
N ILE A 285 -5.59 -17.60 -7.99
CA ILE A 285 -6.64 -17.30 -7.01
C ILE A 285 -6.37 -18.09 -5.74
N ARG A 286 -6.35 -17.42 -4.59
CA ARG A 286 -6.20 -18.02 -3.27
C ARG A 286 -7.54 -18.61 -2.79
N TYR A 287 -7.46 -19.79 -2.19
CA TYR A 287 -8.53 -20.41 -1.41
C TYR A 287 -8.00 -20.87 -0.05
N ASP A 288 -8.86 -20.83 0.97
CA ASP A 288 -8.54 -21.39 2.28
C ASP A 288 -8.84 -22.91 2.31
N GLU A 289 -9.71 -23.40 1.42
CA GLU A 289 -10.01 -24.82 1.20
C GLU A 289 -9.63 -25.31 -0.22
N GLU A 290 -9.71 -26.62 -0.46
CA GLU A 290 -9.34 -27.20 -1.76
C GLU A 290 -10.34 -26.82 -2.88
N PRO A 291 -9.93 -26.10 -3.94
CA PRO A 291 -10.84 -25.53 -4.94
C PRO A 291 -11.16 -26.50 -6.08
N LYS A 292 -11.65 -27.70 -5.75
CA LYS A 292 -11.92 -28.76 -6.73
C LYS A 292 -13.15 -28.51 -7.62
N GLU A 293 -14.12 -27.72 -7.14
CA GLU A 293 -15.41 -27.49 -7.80
C GLU A 293 -15.26 -27.02 -9.25
N LEU A 294 -14.34 -26.08 -9.52
CA LEU A 294 -14.12 -25.60 -10.89
C LEU A 294 -13.65 -26.73 -11.81
N LEU A 295 -12.71 -27.57 -11.34
CA LEU A 295 -12.20 -28.70 -12.13
C LEU A 295 -13.30 -29.72 -12.40
N GLU A 296 -14.16 -30.00 -11.42
CA GLU A 296 -15.32 -30.89 -11.57
C GLU A 296 -16.29 -30.35 -12.63
N MET A 297 -16.60 -29.05 -12.61
CA MET A 297 -17.48 -28.39 -13.58
C MET A 297 -16.95 -28.43 -15.02
N ILE A 298 -15.63 -28.28 -15.22
CA ILE A 298 -15.04 -28.23 -16.56
C ILE A 298 -14.58 -29.60 -17.08
N SER A 299 -14.53 -30.63 -16.23
CA SER A 299 -14.00 -31.95 -16.57
C SER A 299 -14.77 -32.71 -17.64
N SER A 300 -16.05 -32.40 -17.84
CA SER A 300 -16.93 -33.06 -18.81
C SER A 300 -16.99 -32.34 -20.16
N ARG A 301 -16.21 -31.27 -20.34
CA ARG A 301 -16.22 -30.45 -21.55
C ARG A 301 -15.58 -31.18 -22.74
N PRO A 302 -16.09 -30.97 -23.97
CA PRO A 302 -15.52 -31.59 -25.17
C PRO A 302 -14.11 -31.10 -25.49
N GLU A 303 -13.69 -29.93 -24.99
CA GLU A 303 -12.35 -29.39 -25.20
C GLU A 303 -11.27 -30.03 -24.30
N VAL A 304 -11.62 -30.92 -23.37
CA VAL A 304 -10.66 -31.54 -22.46
C VAL A 304 -9.69 -32.44 -23.21
N LEU A 305 -8.40 -32.12 -23.12
CA LEU A 305 -7.30 -32.92 -23.67
C LEU A 305 -6.69 -33.85 -22.63
N LYS A 306 -6.58 -33.37 -21.38
CA LYS A 306 -5.96 -34.10 -20.27
C LYS A 306 -6.67 -33.75 -18.97
N LYS A 307 -6.86 -34.76 -18.12
CA LYS A 307 -7.41 -34.64 -16.78
C LYS A 307 -6.57 -35.44 -15.78
N SER A 308 -6.41 -34.89 -14.59
CA SER A 308 -5.86 -35.53 -13.40
C SER A 308 -6.64 -35.02 -12.18
N GLU A 309 -6.30 -35.51 -10.98
CA GLU A 309 -6.93 -35.08 -9.72
C GLU A 309 -6.90 -33.56 -9.53
N ARG A 310 -5.75 -32.91 -9.80
CA ARG A 310 -5.53 -31.48 -9.51
C ARG A 310 -5.25 -30.61 -10.74
N CYS A 311 -5.54 -31.13 -11.93
CA CYS A 311 -5.27 -30.40 -13.17
C CYS A 311 -6.19 -30.85 -14.32
N VAL A 312 -6.71 -29.89 -15.06
CA VAL A 312 -7.43 -30.07 -16.35
C VAL A 312 -6.78 -29.19 -17.41
N GLU A 313 -6.57 -29.73 -18.61
CA GLU A 313 -6.07 -29.01 -19.77
C GLU A 313 -7.14 -28.99 -20.88
N LEU A 314 -7.56 -27.79 -21.27
CA LEU A 314 -8.56 -27.55 -22.32
C LEU A 314 -7.88 -27.07 -23.61
N ALA A 315 -8.29 -27.59 -24.76
CA ALA A 315 -7.85 -27.12 -26.08
C ALA A 315 -8.39 -25.72 -26.37
N MET A 316 -7.51 -24.72 -26.45
CA MET A 316 -7.88 -23.35 -26.82
C MET A 316 -7.44 -23.06 -28.26
N GLY A 317 -8.26 -23.51 -29.22
CA GLY A 317 -7.91 -23.48 -30.64
C GLY A 317 -6.84 -24.51 -31.01
N SER A 318 -6.07 -24.23 -32.06
CA SER A 318 -5.08 -25.18 -32.59
C SER A 318 -3.71 -25.09 -31.90
N THR A 319 -3.34 -23.93 -31.36
CA THR A 319 -1.96 -23.63 -30.91
C THR A 319 -1.81 -23.43 -29.41
N ALA A 320 -2.90 -23.30 -28.66
CA ALA A 320 -2.87 -23.01 -27.24
C ALA A 320 -3.71 -24.01 -26.43
N ILE A 321 -3.36 -24.13 -25.15
CA ILE A 321 -4.13 -24.86 -24.14
C ILE A 321 -4.37 -23.94 -22.94
N LEU A 322 -5.55 -24.08 -22.33
CA LEU A 322 -5.83 -23.51 -21.02
C LEU A 322 -5.64 -24.59 -19.97
N LYS A 323 -4.56 -24.45 -19.19
CA LYS A 323 -4.25 -25.32 -18.06
C LYS A 323 -4.84 -24.71 -16.79
N ILE A 324 -5.69 -25.48 -16.12
CA ILE A 324 -6.30 -25.11 -14.84
C ILE A 324 -5.88 -26.14 -13.83
N SER A 325 -5.14 -25.72 -12.81
CA SER A 325 -4.61 -26.60 -11.78
C SER A 325 -4.63 -25.93 -10.43
N TYR A 326 -4.54 -26.69 -9.35
CA TYR A 326 -4.36 -26.11 -8.02
C TYR A 326 -3.27 -26.83 -7.22
N LEU A 327 -2.66 -26.08 -6.31
CA LEU A 327 -1.60 -26.59 -5.44
C LEU A 327 -1.83 -26.16 -3.99
N GLU A 328 -1.46 -27.04 -3.07
CA GLU A 328 -1.46 -26.77 -1.63
C GLU A 328 -0.12 -26.14 -1.23
N VAL A 329 -0.16 -25.03 -0.51
CA VAL A 329 0.99 -24.42 0.15
C VAL A 329 0.83 -24.59 1.66
N LYS A 330 1.68 -25.43 2.25
CA LYS A 330 1.69 -25.66 3.69
C LYS A 330 2.49 -24.57 4.39
N VAL A 331 1.82 -23.74 5.17
CA VAL A 331 2.44 -22.76 6.07
C VAL A 331 2.05 -23.12 7.53
N HIS A 332 1.52 -22.18 8.33
CA HIS A 332 0.93 -22.50 9.65
C HIS A 332 -0.49 -23.09 9.51
N LEU A 333 -1.21 -22.71 8.45
CA LEU A 333 -2.44 -23.31 7.96
C LEU A 333 -2.22 -23.67 6.48
N SER A 334 -2.90 -24.70 5.97
CA SER A 334 -2.88 -25.02 4.55
C SER A 334 -3.64 -23.94 3.78
N VAL A 335 -3.01 -23.40 2.73
CA VAL A 335 -3.63 -22.45 1.80
C VAL A 335 -3.51 -23.02 0.40
N TRP A 336 -4.55 -22.87 -0.42
CA TRP A 336 -4.59 -23.39 -1.77
C TRP A 336 -4.50 -22.25 -2.79
N PHE A 337 -3.88 -22.54 -3.93
CA PHE A 337 -3.87 -21.63 -5.07
C PHE A 337 -4.38 -22.36 -6.30
N LEU A 338 -5.42 -21.80 -6.92
CA LEU A 338 -5.91 -22.20 -8.22
C LEU A 338 -5.26 -21.33 -9.30
N ASP A 339 -4.54 -21.98 -10.19
CA ASP A 339 -3.84 -21.39 -11.32
C ASP A 339 -4.57 -21.67 -12.63
N MET A 340 -4.92 -20.61 -13.36
CA MET A 340 -5.42 -20.66 -14.73
C MET A 340 -4.35 -20.06 -15.65
N ARG A 341 -3.77 -20.86 -16.54
CA ARG A 341 -2.67 -20.41 -17.43
C ARG A 341 -2.90 -20.82 -18.87
N VAL A 342 -2.71 -19.88 -19.79
CA VAL A 342 -2.69 -20.15 -21.23
C VAL A 342 -1.27 -20.49 -21.66
N CYS A 343 -1.08 -21.72 -22.12
CA CYS A 343 0.22 -22.25 -22.54
C CYS A 343 0.20 -22.57 -24.04
N ARG A 344 1.39 -22.61 -24.66
CA ARG A 344 1.54 -23.16 -26.01
C ARG A 344 1.24 -24.66 -25.97
N ARG A 345 0.47 -25.15 -26.93
CA ARG A 345 0.25 -26.59 -27.13
C ARG A 345 1.58 -27.21 -27.59
N GLN A 346 2.10 -28.14 -26.80
CA GLN A 346 3.30 -28.91 -27.14
C GLN A 346 2.96 -30.04 -28.11
#